data_AF-A0A8J5MSC6-F1
#
_entry.id   AF-A0A8J5MSC6-F1
#
_cell.length_a   1.000
_cell.length_b   1.000
_cell.length_c   1.000
_cell.angle_alpha   90.00
_cell.angle_beta   90.00
_cell.angle_gamma   90.00
#
_symmetry.space_group_name_H-M   'P 1'
#
loop_
_entity.id
_entity.type
_entity.pdbx_description
1 polymer ?
#
loop_
_entity_poly.entity_id
_entity_poly.type
_entity_poly.pdbx_seq_one_letter_code
_entity_poly.pdbx_strand_id
1 'polypeptide(L)'
;MDSAKKSGGVKRKHRALSIAEKVEVLKKLDSGVSVRTICETYNIGSSTVYDIKKQKEKLFKFFSDSGSKRKMFVRKSMSEGKSAELDQVLITWFNLRVSEGVEISGDLLKEQAKVFHEELGLQHKCDYTEGWLQRFKSQHGLHFRAVCGEKHSADKDAA
;
A
#
# COMPACT_ATOMS: atom_id res chain seq x y z
N MET A 1 -2.78 -41.95 30.40
CA MET A 1 -3.12 -41.51 29.03
C MET A 1 -3.64 -40.09 29.12
N ASP A 2 -2.71 -39.15 29.26
CA ASP A 2 -2.99 -37.74 29.44
C ASP A 2 -3.53 -37.13 28.16
N SER A 3 -4.84 -36.91 28.14
CA SER A 3 -5.53 -36.20 27.06
C SER A 3 -5.16 -34.72 27.15
N ALA A 4 -4.23 -34.30 26.30
CA ALA A 4 -3.82 -32.90 26.18
C ALA A 4 -5.02 -32.01 25.80
N LYS A 5 -5.41 -31.17 26.75
CA LYS A 5 -6.45 -30.14 26.65
C LYS A 5 -6.11 -29.17 25.50
N LYS A 6 -6.93 -29.16 24.44
CA LYS A 6 -6.84 -28.15 23.37
C LYS A 6 -7.05 -26.76 23.98
N SER A 7 -5.98 -25.99 24.14
CA SER A 7 -6.06 -24.58 24.50
C SER A 7 -6.78 -23.84 23.38
N GLY A 8 -7.93 -23.23 23.69
CA GLY A 8 -8.64 -22.33 22.78
C GLY A 8 -7.74 -21.14 22.46
N GLY A 9 -7.02 -21.22 21.34
CA GLY A 9 -6.05 -20.22 20.93
C GLY A 9 -6.73 -18.90 20.61
N VAL A 10 -6.17 -17.80 21.14
CA VAL A 10 -6.52 -16.44 20.76
C VAL A 10 -6.50 -16.33 19.23
N LYS A 11 -7.62 -15.92 18.63
CA LYS A 11 -7.72 -15.73 17.17
C LYS A 11 -6.65 -14.72 16.73
N ARG A 12 -5.69 -15.18 15.93
CA ARG A 12 -4.65 -14.31 15.35
C ARG A 12 -5.31 -13.20 14.53
N LYS A 13 -4.94 -11.95 14.76
CA LYS A 13 -5.39 -10.81 13.93
C LYS A 13 -4.90 -11.01 12.49
N HIS A 14 -5.80 -10.81 11.52
CA HIS A 14 -5.44 -10.93 10.11
C HIS A 14 -4.37 -9.89 9.73
N ARG A 15 -3.26 -10.35 9.16
CA ARG A 15 -2.14 -9.52 8.69
C ARG A 15 -2.00 -9.64 7.19
N ALA A 16 -2.14 -8.51 6.49
CA ALA A 16 -1.91 -8.43 5.06
C ALA A 16 -0.44 -8.07 4.78
N LEU A 17 0.29 -8.97 4.10
CA LEU A 17 1.67 -8.80 3.65
C LEU A 17 1.76 -7.88 2.42
N SER A 18 2.82 -7.08 2.35
CA SER A 18 3.24 -6.41 1.12
C SER A 18 3.71 -7.40 0.06
N ILE A 19 3.76 -6.98 -1.20
CA ILE A 19 4.24 -7.80 -2.31
C ILE A 19 5.72 -8.15 -2.10
N ALA A 20 6.54 -7.20 -1.62
CA ALA A 20 7.94 -7.46 -1.26
C ALA A 20 8.08 -8.54 -0.19
N GLU A 21 7.27 -8.48 0.89
CA GLU A 21 7.28 -9.52 1.94
C GLU A 21 6.82 -10.87 1.41
N LYS A 22 5.83 -10.92 0.51
CA LYS A 22 5.40 -12.17 -0.13
C LYS A 22 6.53 -12.78 -0.96
N VAL A 23 7.31 -11.97 -1.67
CA VAL A 23 8.50 -12.43 -2.41
C VAL A 23 9.59 -12.91 -1.44
N GLU A 24 9.77 -12.26 -0.30
CA GLU A 24 10.72 -12.71 0.73
C GLU A 24 10.32 -14.06 1.35
N VAL A 25 9.02 -14.25 1.63
CA VAL A 25 8.46 -15.53 2.07
C VAL A 25 8.76 -16.64 1.06
N LEU A 26 8.60 -16.36 -0.25
CA LEU A 26 8.93 -17.31 -1.31
C LEU A 26 10.42 -17.66 -1.34
N LYS A 27 11.31 -16.66 -1.19
CA LYS A 27 12.75 -16.90 -1.12
C LYS A 27 13.14 -17.77 0.08
N LYS A 28 12.54 -17.52 1.26
CA LYS A 28 12.78 -18.34 2.46
C LYS A 28 12.25 -19.77 2.31
N LEU A 29 11.12 -19.96 1.61
CA LEU A 29 10.61 -21.28 1.28
C LEU A 29 11.57 -22.04 0.34
N ASP A 30 12.07 -21.37 -0.70
CA ASP A 30 13.01 -21.97 -1.64
C ASP A 30 14.37 -22.29 -1.00
N SER A 31 14.79 -21.50 0.00
CA SER A 31 16.01 -21.77 0.79
C SER A 31 15.83 -22.85 1.87
N GLY A 32 14.68 -23.51 1.94
CA GLY A 32 14.42 -24.62 2.87
C GLY A 32 14.01 -24.21 4.28
N VAL A 33 13.66 -22.95 4.54
CA VAL A 33 13.14 -22.53 5.86
C VAL A 33 11.78 -23.19 6.11
N SER A 34 11.60 -23.73 7.31
CA SER A 34 10.36 -24.41 7.68
C SER A 34 9.15 -23.47 7.63
N VAL A 35 8.00 -23.98 7.18
CA VAL A 35 6.73 -23.23 7.16
C VAL A 35 6.38 -22.68 8.54
N ARG A 36 6.69 -23.43 9.61
CA ARG A 36 6.47 -23.00 11.00
C ARG A 36 7.25 -21.73 11.33
N THR A 37 8.55 -21.71 11.04
CA THR A 37 9.42 -20.55 11.26
C THR A 37 8.92 -19.32 10.48
N ILE A 38 8.47 -19.53 9.24
CA ILE A 38 7.88 -18.46 8.41
C ILE A 38 6.58 -17.92 9.04
N CYS A 39 5.70 -18.80 9.51
CA CYS A 39 4.45 -18.39 10.18
C CYS A 39 4.74 -17.54 11.42
N GLU A 40 5.74 -17.91 12.21
CA GLU A 40 6.16 -17.18 13.41
C GLU A 40 6.80 -15.83 13.06
N THR A 41 7.75 -15.81 12.11
CA THR A 41 8.49 -14.60 11.69
C THR A 41 7.56 -13.52 11.15
N TYR A 42 6.63 -13.91 10.29
CA TYR A 42 5.71 -12.97 9.63
C TYR A 42 4.36 -12.89 10.35
N ASN A 43 4.16 -13.60 11.47
CA ASN A 43 2.87 -13.68 12.16
C ASN A 43 1.70 -13.96 11.19
N ILE A 44 1.83 -15.00 10.37
CA ILE A 44 0.82 -15.43 9.38
C ILE A 44 0.40 -16.88 9.63
N GLY A 45 -0.74 -17.28 9.04
CA GLY A 45 -1.19 -18.67 9.07
C GLY A 45 -0.47 -19.53 8.04
N SER A 46 -0.40 -20.84 8.27
CA SER A 46 0.15 -21.80 7.31
C SER A 46 -0.60 -21.76 5.98
N SER A 47 -1.93 -21.62 6.01
CA SER A 47 -2.75 -21.43 4.81
C SER A 47 -2.24 -20.26 3.94
N THR A 48 -1.96 -19.11 4.55
CA THR A 48 -1.42 -17.93 3.85
C THR A 48 -0.09 -18.24 3.17
N VAL A 49 0.79 -19.04 3.80
CA VAL A 49 2.07 -19.45 3.20
C VAL A 49 1.83 -20.31 1.95
N TYR A 50 0.90 -21.26 2.01
CA TYR A 50 0.56 -22.10 0.85
C TYR A 50 -0.12 -21.32 -0.27
N ASP A 51 -1.00 -20.37 0.05
CA ASP A 51 -1.61 -19.47 -0.94
C ASP A 51 -0.55 -18.62 -1.65
N ILE A 52 0.41 -18.05 -0.90
CA ILE A 52 1.54 -17.30 -1.46
C ILE A 52 2.38 -18.21 -2.37
N LYS A 53 2.66 -19.44 -1.94
CA LYS A 53 3.39 -20.44 -2.75
C LYS A 53 2.67 -20.76 -4.05
N LYS A 54 1.34 -20.88 -4.04
CA LYS A 54 0.52 -21.12 -5.23
C LYS A 54 0.56 -19.94 -6.22
N GLN A 55 0.73 -18.72 -5.71
CA GLN A 55 0.81 -17.49 -6.52
C GLN A 55 2.26 -17.10 -6.89
N LYS A 56 3.24 -17.98 -6.69
CA LYS A 56 4.68 -17.71 -6.86
C LYS A 56 5.01 -17.03 -8.19
N GLU A 57 4.65 -17.65 -9.31
CA GLU A 57 4.99 -17.15 -10.66
C GLU A 57 4.41 -15.76 -10.91
N LYS A 58 3.14 -15.57 -10.54
CA LYS A 58 2.45 -14.28 -10.69
C LYS A 58 3.11 -13.18 -9.85
N LEU A 59 3.49 -13.50 -8.61
CA LEU A 59 4.17 -12.57 -7.72
C LEU A 59 5.54 -12.17 -8.25
N PHE A 60 6.34 -13.13 -8.74
CA PHE A 60 7.64 -12.84 -9.32
C PHE A 60 7.54 -12.02 -10.60
N LYS A 61 6.64 -12.39 -11.51
CA LYS A 61 6.41 -11.62 -12.74
C LYS A 61 5.99 -10.18 -12.42
N PHE A 62 4.99 -10.02 -11.54
CA PHE A 62 4.52 -8.69 -11.13
C PHE A 62 5.60 -7.85 -10.43
N PHE A 63 6.43 -8.47 -9.60
CA PHE A 63 7.53 -7.79 -8.93
C PHE A 63 8.63 -7.36 -9.92
N SER A 64 8.95 -8.20 -10.90
CA SER A 64 9.94 -7.91 -11.95
C SER A 64 9.46 -6.85 -12.94
N ASP A 65 8.19 -6.91 -13.37
CA ASP A 65 7.59 -5.94 -14.29
C ASP A 65 7.40 -4.56 -13.62
N SER A 66 7.45 -4.51 -12.29
CA SER A 66 7.28 -3.26 -11.55
C SER A 66 8.53 -2.37 -11.65
N GLY A 67 8.42 -1.27 -12.39
CA GLY A 67 9.50 -0.27 -12.52
C GLY A 67 9.88 0.45 -11.21
N SER A 68 9.18 0.22 -10.09
CA SER A 68 9.51 0.82 -8.79
C SER A 68 9.42 -0.18 -7.65
N LYS A 69 10.58 -0.71 -7.24
CA LYS A 69 10.72 -1.60 -6.08
C LYS A 69 10.15 -0.99 -4.79
N ARG A 70 10.24 0.34 -4.63
CA ARG A 70 9.69 1.06 -3.45
C ARG A 70 8.18 0.87 -3.31
N LYS A 71 7.43 0.85 -4.42
CA LYS A 71 5.97 0.61 -4.40
C LYS A 71 5.64 -0.80 -3.86
N MET A 72 6.50 -1.79 -4.10
CA MET A 72 6.26 -3.18 -3.67
C MET A 72 6.40 -3.40 -2.16
N PHE A 73 7.07 -2.50 -1.43
CA PHE A 73 7.14 -2.53 0.03
C PHE A 73 5.84 -2.08 0.71
N VAL A 74 5.01 -1.29 0.02
CA VAL A 74 3.76 -0.76 0.59
C VAL A 74 2.54 -1.49 0.01
N ARG A 75 2.56 -1.79 -1.30
CA ARG A 75 1.44 -2.45 -1.98
C ARG A 75 1.26 -3.88 -1.49
N LYS A 76 0.03 -4.25 -1.12
CA LYS A 76 -0.33 -5.57 -0.55
C LYS A 76 -1.08 -6.49 -1.52
N SER A 77 -1.61 -5.94 -2.61
CA SER A 77 -2.39 -6.67 -3.61
C SER A 77 -1.80 -6.47 -5.01
N MET A 78 -1.73 -7.55 -5.79
CA MET A 78 -1.40 -7.51 -7.22
C MET A 78 -2.56 -6.98 -8.07
N SER A 79 -3.78 -6.97 -7.55
CA SER A 79 -4.92 -6.41 -8.28
C SER A 79 -4.71 -4.92 -8.47
N GLU A 80 -4.87 -4.46 -9.70
CA GLU A 80 -5.20 -3.07 -9.98
C GLU A 80 -6.71 -2.92 -9.70
N GLY A 81 -7.11 -1.82 -9.06
CA GLY A 81 -8.52 -1.60 -8.72
C GLY A 81 -9.38 -1.39 -9.97
N LYS A 82 -10.68 -1.22 -9.78
CA LYS A 82 -11.59 -0.80 -10.87
C LYS A 82 -11.22 0.56 -11.48
N SER A 83 -10.35 1.31 -10.81
CA SER A 83 -9.85 2.63 -11.19
C SER A 83 -8.37 2.60 -11.59
N ALA A 84 -7.84 1.47 -12.06
CA ALA A 84 -6.42 1.32 -12.42
C ALA A 84 -5.90 2.45 -13.33
N GLU A 85 -6.67 2.77 -14.37
CA GLU A 85 -6.36 3.82 -15.33
C GLU A 85 -6.38 5.21 -14.69
N LEU A 86 -7.42 5.53 -13.92
CA LEU A 86 -7.50 6.76 -13.14
C LEU A 86 -6.30 6.91 -12.19
N ASP A 87 -5.97 5.86 -11.44
CA ASP A 87 -4.87 5.87 -10.48
C ASP A 87 -3.53 6.11 -11.18
N GLN A 88 -3.35 5.57 -12.40
CA GLN A 88 -2.16 5.76 -13.24
C GLN A 88 -2.04 7.18 -13.79
N VAL A 89 -3.13 7.76 -14.31
CA VAL A 89 -3.11 9.14 -14.80
C VAL A 89 -2.87 10.11 -13.64
N LEU A 90 -3.55 9.88 -12.51
CA LEU A 90 -3.44 10.72 -11.33
C LEU A 90 -2.04 10.69 -10.69
N ILE A 91 -1.41 9.52 -10.59
CA ILE A 91 -0.03 9.43 -10.06
C ILE A 91 0.99 10.07 -11.00
N THR A 92 0.77 9.97 -12.32
CA THR A 92 1.64 10.59 -13.33
C THR A 92 1.57 12.10 -13.23
N TRP A 93 0.35 12.64 -13.18
CA TRP A 93 0.11 14.07 -12.95
C TRP A 93 0.72 14.55 -11.62
N PHE A 94 0.52 13.80 -10.53
CA PHE A 94 1.09 14.15 -9.23
C PHE A 94 2.62 14.25 -9.28
N ASN A 95 3.29 13.25 -9.87
CA ASN A 95 4.75 13.25 -9.97
C ASN A 95 5.27 14.39 -10.85
N LEU A 96 4.57 14.69 -11.95
CA LEU A 96 4.92 15.82 -12.82
C LEU A 96 4.89 17.14 -12.04
N ARG A 97 3.79 17.43 -11.35
CA ARG A 97 3.64 18.65 -10.54
C ARG A 97 4.65 18.76 -9.41
N VAL A 98 4.92 17.65 -8.71
CA VAL A 98 5.96 17.61 -7.68
C VAL A 98 7.35 17.85 -8.28
N SER A 99 7.63 17.34 -9.48
CA SER A 99 8.90 17.60 -10.19
C SER A 99 9.06 19.05 -10.64
N GLU A 100 7.94 19.75 -10.86
CA GLU A 100 7.88 21.21 -11.10
C GLU A 100 8.01 22.02 -9.80
N GLY A 101 8.12 21.38 -8.64
CA GLY A 101 8.20 22.05 -7.33
C GLY A 101 6.84 22.50 -6.77
N VAL A 102 5.73 22.06 -7.36
CA VAL A 102 4.38 22.40 -6.89
C VAL A 102 3.99 21.48 -5.73
N GLU A 103 3.66 22.08 -4.59
CA GLU A 103 3.09 21.33 -3.47
C GLU A 103 1.61 21.02 -3.75
N ILE A 104 1.31 19.74 -3.90
CA ILE A 104 -0.08 19.27 -4.06
C ILE A 104 -0.63 18.97 -2.68
N SER A 105 -1.78 19.55 -2.35
CA SER A 105 -2.56 19.21 -1.14
C SER A 105 -3.44 17.98 -1.37
N GLY A 106 -3.87 17.34 -0.28
CA GLY A 106 -4.79 16.21 -0.35
C GLY A 106 -6.11 16.56 -1.02
N ASP A 107 -6.63 17.77 -0.79
CA ASP A 107 -7.85 18.27 -1.40
C ASP A 107 -7.69 18.51 -2.90
N LEU A 108 -6.58 19.12 -3.32
CA LEU A 108 -6.28 19.30 -4.74
C LEU A 108 -6.18 17.95 -5.46
N LEU A 109 -5.58 16.94 -4.82
CA LEU A 109 -5.51 15.59 -5.39
C LEU A 109 -6.91 14.96 -5.55
N LYS A 110 -7.82 15.18 -4.60
CA LYS A 110 -9.22 14.70 -4.70
C LYS A 110 -9.98 15.40 -5.83
N GLU A 111 -9.83 16.71 -5.98
CA GLU A 111 -10.47 17.45 -7.07
C GLU A 111 -9.93 17.00 -8.43
N GLN A 112 -8.61 16.85 -8.58
CA GLN A 112 -8.03 16.35 -9.82
C GLN A 112 -8.50 14.94 -10.15
N ALA A 113 -8.71 14.09 -9.15
CA ALA A 113 -9.22 12.74 -9.34
C ALA A 113 -10.66 12.72 -9.89
N LYS A 114 -11.50 13.70 -9.51
CA LYS A 114 -12.84 13.87 -10.09
C LYS A 114 -12.77 14.29 -11.55
N VAL A 115 -11.90 15.25 -11.88
CA VAL A 115 -11.70 15.70 -13.27
C VAL A 115 -11.30 14.52 -14.16
N PHE A 116 -10.29 13.74 -13.75
CA PHE A 116 -9.89 12.56 -14.52
C PHE A 116 -10.96 11.45 -14.54
N HIS A 117 -11.84 11.37 -13.55
CA HIS A 117 -12.97 10.45 -13.59
C HIS A 117 -13.91 10.75 -14.76
N GLU A 118 -14.25 12.03 -14.91
CA GLU A 118 -15.14 12.54 -15.94
C GLU A 118 -14.48 12.44 -17.32
N GLU A 119 -13.21 12.84 -17.44
CA GLU A 119 -12.45 12.78 -18.69
C GLU A 119 -12.26 11.34 -19.21
N LEU A 120 -12.07 10.37 -18.32
CA LEU A 120 -11.97 8.95 -18.67
C LEU A 120 -13.35 8.29 -18.89
N GLY A 121 -14.46 9.02 -18.70
CA GLY A 121 -15.81 8.50 -18.93
C GLY A 121 -16.19 7.34 -18.00
N LEU A 122 -15.58 7.26 -16.81
CA LEU A 122 -15.79 6.16 -15.88
C LEU A 122 -17.23 6.19 -15.35
N GLN A 123 -17.96 5.10 -15.58
CA GLN A 123 -19.39 5.01 -15.24
C GLN A 123 -19.65 4.58 -13.79
N HIS A 124 -18.60 4.24 -13.05
CA HIS A 124 -18.75 3.73 -11.70
C HIS A 124 -18.73 4.89 -10.69
N LYS A 125 -19.71 4.92 -9.78
CA LYS A 125 -19.69 5.93 -8.71
C LYS A 125 -18.43 5.75 -7.84
N CYS A 126 -17.61 6.79 -7.74
CA CYS A 126 -16.44 6.81 -6.86
C CYS A 126 -16.50 8.05 -5.97
N ASP A 127 -16.66 7.82 -4.65
CA ASP A 127 -16.64 8.89 -3.67
C ASP A 127 -15.19 9.14 -3.23
N TYR A 128 -14.61 10.25 -3.67
CA TYR A 128 -13.26 10.72 -3.34
C TYR A 128 -13.16 11.23 -1.90
N THR A 129 -13.51 10.37 -0.95
CA THR A 129 -13.48 10.64 0.50
C THR A 129 -12.06 10.67 1.03
N GLU A 130 -11.89 11.09 2.28
CA GLU A 130 -10.60 10.97 2.98
C GLU A 130 -10.12 9.52 3.04
N GLY A 131 -11.03 8.55 3.20
CA GLY A 131 -10.70 7.13 3.19
C GLY A 131 -10.14 6.65 1.84
N TRP A 132 -10.66 7.18 0.72
CA TRP A 132 -10.09 6.93 -0.61
C TRP A 132 -8.68 7.53 -0.71
N LEU A 133 -8.51 8.77 -0.29
CA LEU A 133 -7.23 9.47 -0.34
C LEU A 133 -6.14 8.75 0.48
N GLN A 134 -6.46 8.29 1.69
CA GLN A 134 -5.54 7.51 2.53
C GLN A 134 -5.13 6.19 1.86
N ARG A 135 -6.08 5.51 1.21
CA ARG A 135 -5.79 4.28 0.44
C ARG A 135 -4.89 4.57 -0.75
N PHE A 136 -5.20 5.61 -1.52
CA PHE A 136 -4.39 6.03 -2.67
C PHE A 136 -2.96 6.36 -2.24
N LYS A 137 -2.78 7.17 -1.19
CA LYS A 137 -1.46 7.47 -0.60
C LYS A 137 -0.70 6.21 -0.24
N SER A 138 -1.34 5.30 0.52
CA SER A 138 -0.72 4.04 0.94
C SER A 138 -0.37 3.13 -0.24
N GLN A 139 -1.23 3.03 -1.26
CA GLN A 139 -0.98 2.18 -2.41
C GLN A 139 0.19 2.66 -3.28
N HIS A 140 0.35 3.98 -3.39
CA HIS A 140 1.36 4.60 -4.25
C HIS A 140 2.61 5.08 -3.49
N GLY A 141 2.64 4.94 -2.17
CA GLY A 141 3.77 5.37 -1.33
C GLY A 141 3.93 6.89 -1.29
N LEU A 142 2.82 7.63 -1.38
CA LEU A 142 2.82 9.08 -1.32
C LEU A 142 2.85 9.56 0.12
N HIS A 143 3.83 10.39 0.44
CA HIS A 143 3.91 11.11 1.71
C HIS A 143 3.67 12.59 1.43
N PHE A 144 2.51 13.10 1.86
CA PHE A 144 2.27 14.54 1.87
C PHE A 144 3.02 15.09 3.08
N ARG A 145 3.90 16.07 2.86
CA ARG A 145 4.51 16.79 3.98
C ARG A 145 3.37 17.53 4.68
N ALA A 146 3.22 17.33 5.98
CA ALA A 146 2.32 18.18 6.74
C ALA A 146 2.93 19.58 6.74
N VAL A 147 2.26 20.56 6.13
CA VAL A 147 2.52 21.97 6.41
C VAL A 147 2.10 22.19 7.86
N CYS A 148 3.04 21.97 8.78
CA CYS A 148 2.88 22.41 10.15
C CYS A 148 2.92 23.93 10.11
N GLY A 149 1.78 24.55 10.41
CA GLY A 149 1.57 25.99 10.29
C GLY A 149 2.70 26.79 10.94
N GLU A 150 3.32 27.64 10.13
CA GLU A 150 4.26 28.66 10.56
C GLU A 150 3.55 29.57 11.57
N LYS A 151 3.78 29.36 12.87
CA LYS A 151 3.57 30.41 13.86
C LYS A 151 4.75 31.37 13.77
N HIS A 152 4.63 32.34 12.88
CA HIS A 152 5.46 33.53 12.87
C HIS A 152 5.11 34.33 14.14
N SER A 153 5.85 34.10 15.23
CA SER A 153 5.76 34.95 16.41
C SER A 153 6.58 36.20 16.13
N ALA A 154 5.89 37.29 15.79
CA ALA A 154 6.47 38.62 15.78
C ALA A 154 6.84 38.99 17.22
N ASP A 155 8.13 39.12 17.50
CA ASP A 155 8.58 39.82 18.70
C ASP A 155 8.71 41.30 18.35
N LYS A 156 7.88 42.12 19.00
CA LYS A 156 8.01 43.58 18.99
C LYS A 156 8.82 43.95 20.21
N ASP A 157 10.09 44.29 19.99
CA ASP A 157 10.89 44.96 21.00
C ASP A 157 10.53 46.45 20.98
N ALA A 158 9.94 46.92 22.08
CA ALA A 158 9.61 48.32 22.33
C ALA A 158 10.73 48.95 23.17
N ALA A 159 11.23 50.09 22.71
CA ALA A 159 12.20 50.94 23.41
C ALA A 159 11.61 51.66 24.62
#